data_AF-A0A074RIW8-F1
#
_entry.id   AF-A0A074RIW8-F1
#
_cell.length_a   1.000
_cell.length_b   1.000
_cell.length_c   1.000
_cell.angle_alpha   90.00
_cell.angle_beta   90.00
_cell.angle_gamma   90.00
#
_symmetry.space_group_name_H-M   'P 1'
#
loop_
_entity.id
_entity.type
_entity.pdbx_description
1 polymer ?
#
loop_
_entity_poly.entity_id
_entity_poly.type
_entity_poly.pdbx_seq_one_letter_code
_entity_poly.pdbx_strand_id
1 'polypeptide(L)'
;MPTDLSITMAVGAQQLAKYKAIVTRITAIEELAGVTILFSDKAGTLATNKLTIDKELVKTYGPFAPQDVFLLVAYAARTENQDAIDQCVVDTLDDPARARAGIKLLDFRPFNPVDKRTEITYHEEPSGQLKRVTKGMTSIIIELCSRNKTEKVENQLEVDVTEFSGRGPCGLAVAYEELDHNKFESEGNGFEFIGPLTIFDPPREDTKQTIDDAIALGGFGHLCAMTGDGANNPSALSCANIGIAVEGATDAARGAADADIVLTEPGLSTIVHTIRSSRQIFQCFQCMHNYAIYACAVTIRIVVCFATPTFAYQFDFPMHGPYHYVPQRWYHHDPLCRPCLDLKHSRLVRLG
;
A
#
# COMPACT_ATOMS: atom_id res chain seq x y z
N MET A 1 26.29 22.93 13.34
CA MET A 1 25.16 23.31 12.44
C MET A 1 24.66 22.12 11.63
N PRO A 2 25.37 21.56 10.63
CA PRO A 2 24.79 20.46 9.81
C PRO A 2 24.55 19.18 10.61
N THR A 3 25.40 18.85 11.58
CA THR A 3 25.22 17.69 12.47
C THR A 3 23.99 17.82 13.36
N ASP A 4 23.77 19.00 13.95
CA ASP A 4 22.69 19.23 14.92
C ASP A 4 21.31 19.15 14.26
N LEU A 5 21.21 19.67 13.03
CA LEU A 5 20.00 19.61 12.21
C LEU A 5 19.66 18.16 11.82
N SER A 6 20.65 17.39 11.35
CA SER A 6 20.45 15.97 11.00
C SER A 6 20.05 15.12 12.20
N ILE A 7 20.64 15.36 13.38
CA ILE A 7 20.27 14.65 14.62
C ILE A 7 18.82 14.95 15.00
N THR A 8 18.39 16.21 14.88
CA THR A 8 17.02 16.62 15.21
C THR A 8 15.99 15.90 14.35
N MET A 9 16.23 15.80 13.04
CA MET A 9 15.36 15.05 12.15
C MET A 9 15.38 13.54 12.41
N ALA A 10 16.55 12.96 12.72
CA ALA A 10 16.67 11.55 13.06
C ALA A 10 15.91 11.18 14.35
N VAL A 11 16.01 12.03 15.39
CA VAL A 11 15.25 11.87 16.64
C VAL A 11 13.74 12.02 16.37
N GLY A 12 13.35 12.97 15.51
CA GLY A 12 11.98 13.14 15.06
C GLY A 12 11.43 11.91 14.33
N ALA A 13 12.20 11.34 13.41
CA ALA A 13 11.85 10.10 12.71
C ALA A 13 11.68 8.93 13.70
N GLN A 14 12.56 8.81 14.69
CA GLN A 14 12.45 7.80 15.74
C GLN A 14 11.19 7.99 16.60
N GLN A 15 10.80 9.25 16.87
CA GLN A 15 9.57 9.56 17.60
C GLN A 15 8.33 9.19 16.79
N LEU A 16 8.29 9.47 15.49
CA LEU A 16 7.22 9.03 14.59
C LEU A 16 7.10 7.50 14.54
N ALA A 17 8.23 6.79 14.51
CA ALA A 17 8.24 5.32 14.53
C ALA A 17 7.60 4.75 15.81
N LYS A 18 7.76 5.42 16.96
CA LYS A 18 7.05 5.03 18.21
C LYS A 18 5.53 5.18 18.10
N TYR A 19 5.06 6.13 17.30
CA TYR A 19 3.65 6.32 16.96
C TYR A 19 3.24 5.58 15.69
N LYS A 20 3.91 4.46 15.39
CA LYS A 20 3.53 3.54 14.31
C LYS A 20 3.65 4.11 12.90
N ALA A 21 4.37 5.22 12.72
CA ALA A 21 4.69 5.80 11.42
C ALA A 21 6.20 5.69 11.14
N ILE A 22 6.58 4.80 10.24
CA ILE A 22 7.97 4.61 9.82
C ILE A 22 8.27 5.60 8.71
N VAL A 23 9.33 6.40 8.90
CA VAL A 23 9.81 7.36 7.90
C VAL A 23 10.89 6.69 7.06
N THR A 24 10.65 6.53 5.76
CA THR A 24 11.64 5.98 4.81
C THR A 24 12.55 7.10 4.28
N ARG A 25 11.98 8.29 4.08
CA ARG A 25 12.67 9.50 3.62
C ARG A 25 12.63 10.58 4.70
N ILE A 26 13.79 10.92 5.28
CA ILE A 26 13.88 11.90 6.39
C ILE A 26 13.33 13.28 5.98
N THR A 27 13.54 13.72 4.73
CA THR A 27 13.02 15.00 4.22
C THR A 27 11.48 15.04 4.14
N ALA A 28 10.81 13.89 4.12
CA ALA A 28 9.36 13.84 4.12
C ALA A 28 8.74 14.38 5.41
N ILE A 29 9.48 14.44 6.52
CA ILE A 29 8.99 15.05 7.77
C ILE A 29 8.71 16.55 7.58
N GLU A 30 9.58 17.25 6.85
CA GLU A 30 9.42 18.67 6.53
C GLU A 30 8.25 18.90 5.59
N GLU A 31 8.20 18.12 4.50
CA GLU A 31 7.10 18.22 3.53
C GLU A 31 5.77 17.93 4.23
N LEU A 32 5.71 16.92 5.12
CA LEU A 32 4.50 16.51 5.82
C LEU A 32 4.01 17.58 6.79
N ALA A 33 4.94 18.32 7.40
CA ALA A 33 4.59 19.46 8.24
C ALA A 33 3.87 20.55 7.43
N GLY A 34 4.29 20.76 6.18
CA GLY A 34 3.73 21.72 5.24
C GLY A 34 2.48 21.28 4.49
N VAL A 35 2.07 20.01 4.60
CA VAL A 35 0.88 19.48 3.91
C VAL A 35 -0.36 20.29 4.26
N THR A 36 -1.05 20.71 3.20
CA THR A 36 -2.31 21.47 3.26
C THR A 36 -3.49 20.64 2.80
N ILE A 37 -3.27 19.68 1.91
CA ILE A 37 -4.32 18.84 1.33
C ILE A 37 -3.92 17.37 1.51
N LEU A 38 -4.82 16.60 2.11
CA LEU A 38 -4.67 15.16 2.29
C LEU A 38 -5.68 14.46 1.38
N PHE A 39 -5.16 13.79 0.36
CA PHE A 39 -5.91 12.86 -0.48
C PHE A 39 -5.88 11.51 0.18
N SER A 40 -6.96 11.16 0.88
CA SER A 40 -7.06 9.85 1.50
C SER A 40 -7.78 8.90 0.55
N ASP A 41 -7.09 7.84 0.11
CA ASP A 41 -7.77 6.75 -0.57
C ASP A 41 -8.74 6.07 0.41
N LYS A 42 -10.01 6.02 -0.01
CA LYS A 42 -11.08 5.34 0.69
C LYS A 42 -10.88 3.82 0.63
N ALA A 43 -10.18 3.29 -0.38
CA ALA A 43 -9.72 1.91 -0.39
C ALA A 43 -8.63 1.73 0.70
N GLY A 44 -8.86 0.79 1.62
CA GLY A 44 -8.03 0.56 2.80
C GLY A 44 -8.38 1.40 4.04
N THR A 45 -8.90 2.64 3.88
CA THR A 45 -9.24 3.51 5.03
C THR A 45 -10.74 3.63 5.32
N LEU A 46 -11.64 3.53 4.31
CA LEU A 46 -13.07 3.87 4.46
C LEU A 46 -14.12 3.07 3.59
N ALA A 47 -13.82 2.11 2.70
CA ALA A 47 -14.75 1.11 2.05
C ALA A 47 -14.02 0.21 0.99
N THR A 48 -14.60 -0.75 0.25
CA THR A 48 -15.12 -2.13 0.54
C THR A 48 -14.46 -3.03 -0.52
N ASN A 49 -13.91 -4.17 -0.13
CA ASN A 49 -13.10 -5.13 -0.91
C ASN A 49 -13.89 -5.82 -2.05
N LYS A 50 -14.28 -5.09 -3.11
CA LYS A 50 -15.13 -5.59 -4.21
C LYS A 50 -14.33 -5.84 -5.48
N LEU A 51 -13.79 -7.04 -5.60
CA LEU A 51 -13.15 -7.53 -6.81
C LEU A 51 -14.16 -7.59 -7.97
N THR A 52 -13.70 -7.37 -9.20
CA THR A 52 -14.49 -7.50 -10.43
C THR A 52 -13.77 -8.33 -11.49
N ILE A 53 -14.52 -8.96 -12.38
CA ILE A 53 -14.00 -9.70 -13.54
C ILE A 53 -14.27 -8.90 -14.81
N ASP A 54 -13.24 -8.75 -15.65
CA ASP A 54 -13.40 -8.15 -16.97
C ASP A 54 -13.98 -9.19 -17.94
N LYS A 55 -15.23 -8.98 -18.35
CA LYS A 55 -15.93 -9.89 -19.26
C LYS A 55 -15.36 -9.89 -20.68
N GLU A 56 -14.65 -8.83 -21.08
CA GLU A 56 -14.10 -8.68 -22.43
C GLU A 56 -12.75 -9.40 -22.60
N LEU A 57 -12.01 -9.58 -21.51
CA LEU A 57 -10.68 -10.20 -21.52
C LEU A 57 -10.68 -11.72 -21.37
N VAL A 58 -11.84 -12.35 -21.17
CA VAL A 58 -11.91 -13.81 -21.01
C VAL A 58 -11.54 -14.53 -22.30
N LYS A 59 -10.55 -15.42 -22.19
CA LYS A 59 -10.08 -16.29 -23.27
C LYS A 59 -10.48 -17.73 -22.98
N THR A 60 -10.90 -18.43 -24.02
CA THR A 60 -11.35 -19.83 -23.97
C THR A 60 -10.41 -20.69 -24.78
N TYR A 61 -9.93 -21.79 -24.19
CA TYR A 61 -8.95 -22.70 -24.77
C TYR A 61 -9.57 -24.05 -25.20
N GLY A 62 -10.88 -24.19 -25.02
CA GLY A 62 -11.67 -25.36 -25.42
C GLY A 62 -12.94 -24.98 -26.21
N PRO A 63 -13.90 -25.90 -26.38
CA PRO A 63 -15.14 -25.67 -27.14
C PRO A 63 -16.17 -24.78 -26.41
N PHE A 64 -15.78 -24.17 -25.30
CA PHE A 64 -16.67 -23.43 -24.41
C PHE A 64 -16.82 -21.97 -24.86
N ALA A 65 -18.03 -21.42 -24.70
CA ALA A 65 -18.22 -19.99 -24.84
C ALA A 65 -17.79 -19.26 -23.54
N PRO A 66 -17.45 -17.96 -23.59
CA PRO A 66 -17.10 -17.19 -22.40
C PRO A 66 -18.16 -17.25 -21.28
N GLN A 67 -19.44 -17.32 -21.65
CA GLN A 67 -20.56 -17.45 -20.71
C GLN A 67 -20.52 -18.76 -19.92
N ASP A 68 -20.09 -19.85 -20.55
CA ASP A 68 -19.95 -21.15 -19.91
C ASP A 68 -18.81 -21.13 -18.90
N VAL A 69 -17.74 -20.38 -19.19
CA VAL A 69 -16.62 -20.20 -18.25
C VAL A 69 -17.11 -19.56 -16.96
N PHE A 70 -17.82 -18.42 -17.03
CA PHE A 70 -18.35 -17.75 -15.83
C PHE A 70 -19.24 -18.67 -14.99
N LEU A 71 -20.08 -19.48 -15.65
CA LEU A 71 -20.96 -20.42 -14.98
C LEU A 71 -20.17 -21.51 -14.25
N LEU A 72 -19.16 -22.10 -14.91
CA LEU A 72 -18.30 -23.13 -14.30
C LEU A 72 -17.47 -22.58 -13.14
N VAL A 73 -16.95 -21.35 -13.26
CA VAL A 73 -16.24 -20.69 -12.15
C VAL A 73 -17.20 -20.47 -10.96
N ALA A 74 -18.43 -20.04 -11.23
CA ALA A 74 -19.45 -19.83 -10.20
C ALA A 74 -19.90 -21.13 -9.54
N TYR A 75 -19.90 -22.25 -10.27
CA TYR A 75 -20.11 -23.57 -9.66
C TYR A 75 -19.03 -23.86 -8.62
N ALA A 76 -17.77 -23.60 -8.93
CA ALA A 76 -16.66 -23.80 -8.01
C ALA A 76 -16.52 -22.71 -6.92
N ALA A 77 -17.44 -21.75 -6.84
CA ALA A 77 -17.53 -20.77 -5.75
C ALA A 77 -18.43 -21.29 -4.61
N ARG A 78 -18.15 -20.86 -3.37
CA ARG A 78 -19.10 -21.02 -2.27
C ARG A 78 -20.26 -20.05 -2.47
N THR A 79 -21.48 -20.51 -2.18
CA THR A 79 -22.68 -19.66 -2.18
C THR A 79 -22.98 -19.08 -0.81
N GLU A 80 -22.45 -19.70 0.24
CA GLU A 80 -22.64 -19.30 1.64
C GLU A 80 -21.29 -18.96 2.26
N ASN A 81 -21.24 -17.87 3.04
CA ASN A 81 -20.01 -17.35 3.68
C ASN A 81 -18.87 -17.17 2.66
N GLN A 82 -19.13 -16.32 1.67
CA GLN A 82 -18.30 -16.16 0.48
C GLN A 82 -17.04 -15.35 0.76
N ASP A 83 -15.90 -15.83 0.25
CA ASP A 83 -14.68 -15.03 0.17
C ASP A 83 -14.86 -13.94 -0.91
N ALA A 84 -14.05 -12.88 -0.87
CA ALA A 84 -14.17 -11.77 -1.83
C ALA A 84 -14.09 -12.21 -3.31
N ILE A 85 -13.30 -13.26 -3.60
CA ILE A 85 -13.19 -13.87 -4.92
C ILE A 85 -14.47 -14.62 -5.29
N ASP A 86 -15.04 -15.38 -4.35
CA ASP A 86 -16.26 -16.15 -4.59
C ASP A 86 -17.44 -15.21 -4.85
N GLN A 87 -17.56 -14.14 -4.06
CA GLN A 87 -18.57 -13.10 -4.27
C GLN A 87 -18.41 -12.43 -5.64
N CYS A 88 -17.20 -12.05 -6.03
CA CYS A 88 -16.92 -11.48 -7.34
C CYS A 88 -17.36 -12.40 -8.49
N VAL A 89 -17.07 -13.70 -8.38
CA VAL A 89 -17.45 -14.67 -9.41
C VAL A 89 -18.96 -14.81 -9.51
N VAL A 90 -19.66 -14.92 -8.37
CA VAL A 90 -21.13 -15.02 -8.37
C VAL A 90 -21.79 -13.74 -8.90
N ASP A 91 -21.26 -12.58 -8.53
CA ASP A 91 -21.74 -11.26 -8.98
C ASP A 91 -21.52 -11.02 -10.48
N THR A 92 -20.63 -11.81 -11.12
CA THR A 92 -20.38 -11.72 -12.58
C THR A 92 -21.54 -12.32 -13.39
N LEU A 93 -22.32 -13.23 -12.79
CA LEU A 93 -23.51 -13.80 -13.42
C LEU A 93 -24.67 -12.79 -13.45
N ASP A 94 -25.51 -12.86 -14.49
CA ASP A 94 -26.70 -12.01 -14.59
C ASP A 94 -27.72 -12.31 -13.46
N ASP A 95 -27.76 -13.57 -13.02
CA ASP A 95 -28.58 -14.03 -11.90
C ASP A 95 -27.75 -14.98 -11.01
N PRO A 96 -27.48 -14.62 -9.73
CA PRO A 96 -26.76 -15.44 -8.77
C PRO A 96 -27.35 -16.84 -8.59
N ALA A 97 -28.67 -17.00 -8.77
CA ALA A 97 -29.33 -18.30 -8.63
C ALA A 97 -28.81 -19.33 -9.66
N ARG A 98 -28.28 -18.86 -10.81
CA ARG A 98 -27.71 -19.74 -11.84
C ARG A 98 -26.48 -20.52 -11.35
N ALA A 99 -25.76 -20.04 -10.33
CA ALA A 99 -24.60 -20.74 -9.76
C ALA A 99 -24.94 -22.10 -9.13
N ARG A 100 -26.24 -22.40 -8.90
CA ARG A 100 -26.73 -23.70 -8.40
C ARG A 100 -27.90 -24.26 -9.20
N ALA A 101 -28.32 -23.60 -10.27
CA ALA A 101 -29.47 -24.04 -11.06
C ALA A 101 -29.12 -25.29 -11.87
N GLY A 102 -29.92 -26.36 -11.76
CA GLY A 102 -29.74 -27.59 -12.53
C GLY A 102 -28.52 -28.43 -12.13
N ILE A 103 -27.90 -28.15 -10.99
CA ILE A 103 -26.82 -28.95 -10.43
C ILE A 103 -27.15 -29.42 -9.01
N LYS A 104 -26.86 -30.69 -8.73
CA LYS A 104 -26.92 -31.25 -7.39
C LYS A 104 -25.50 -31.39 -6.84
N LEU A 105 -25.17 -30.56 -5.86
CA LEU A 105 -23.88 -30.61 -5.16
C LEU A 105 -23.69 -31.95 -4.45
N LEU A 106 -22.53 -32.58 -4.65
CA LEU A 106 -22.13 -33.79 -3.95
C LEU A 106 -20.99 -33.55 -2.96
N ASP A 107 -19.92 -32.91 -3.45
CA ASP A 107 -18.75 -32.60 -2.64
C ASP A 107 -18.20 -31.22 -3.03
N PHE A 108 -17.65 -30.52 -2.05
CA PHE A 108 -17.02 -29.22 -2.23
C PHE A 108 -15.74 -29.14 -1.40
N ARG A 109 -14.60 -29.01 -2.07
CA ARG A 109 -13.30 -28.79 -1.42
C ARG A 109 -13.01 -27.29 -1.40
N PRO A 110 -13.05 -26.66 -0.20
CA PRO A 110 -12.79 -25.24 -0.06
C PRO A 110 -11.32 -24.92 -0.31
N PHE A 111 -11.02 -23.62 -0.42
CA PHE A 111 -9.68 -23.15 -0.69
C PHE A 111 -8.69 -23.58 0.40
N ASN A 112 -7.56 -24.13 -0.01
CA ASN A 112 -6.44 -24.47 0.85
C ASN A 112 -5.20 -23.70 0.37
N PRO A 113 -4.46 -22.97 1.25
CA PRO A 113 -3.24 -22.27 0.88
C PRO A 113 -2.12 -23.12 0.26
N VAL A 114 -2.15 -24.44 0.48
CA VAL A 114 -1.20 -25.39 -0.12
C VAL A 114 -1.61 -25.74 -1.55
N ASP A 115 -2.88 -26.12 -1.74
CA ASP A 115 -3.40 -26.54 -3.04
C ASP A 115 -3.75 -25.35 -3.95
N LYS A 116 -3.97 -24.18 -3.35
CA LYS A 116 -4.40 -22.88 -3.91
C LYS A 116 -5.46 -22.99 -5.01
N ARG A 117 -6.43 -23.88 -4.78
CA ARG A 117 -7.60 -24.13 -5.64
C ARG A 117 -8.83 -24.50 -4.81
N THR A 118 -10.00 -24.34 -5.39
CA THR A 118 -11.28 -24.88 -4.91
C THR A 118 -11.83 -25.86 -5.95
N GLU A 119 -12.57 -26.85 -5.48
CA GLU A 119 -13.07 -27.93 -6.33
C GLU A 119 -14.52 -28.25 -5.95
N ILE A 120 -15.37 -28.42 -6.96
CA ILE A 120 -16.76 -28.85 -6.79
C ILE A 120 -17.00 -30.12 -7.59
N THR A 121 -17.66 -31.09 -6.98
CA THR A 121 -18.21 -32.27 -7.66
C THR A 121 -19.73 -32.21 -7.62
N TYR A 122 -20.38 -32.33 -8.77
CA TYR A 122 -21.83 -32.20 -8.89
C TYR A 122 -22.42 -33.16 -9.94
N HIS A 123 -23.70 -33.48 -9.76
CA HIS A 123 -24.51 -34.09 -10.81
C HIS A 123 -25.23 -33.00 -11.60
N GLU A 124 -25.13 -33.08 -12.92
CA GLU A 124 -25.90 -32.22 -13.83
C GLU A 124 -27.29 -32.85 -14.05
N GLU A 125 -28.35 -32.16 -13.65
CA GLU A 125 -29.73 -32.69 -13.72
C GLU A 125 -30.22 -32.99 -15.16
N PRO A 126 -29.83 -32.22 -16.20
CA PRO A 126 -30.19 -32.52 -17.59
C PRO A 126 -29.58 -33.81 -18.16
N SER A 127 -28.34 -34.15 -17.81
CA SER A 127 -27.59 -35.27 -18.41
C SER A 127 -27.44 -36.46 -17.48
N GLY A 128 -27.63 -36.26 -16.17
CA GLY A 128 -27.33 -37.23 -15.12
C GLY A 128 -25.83 -37.50 -14.95
N GLN A 129 -24.96 -36.84 -15.72
CA GLN A 129 -23.51 -37.06 -15.68
C GLN A 129 -22.90 -36.43 -14.44
N LEU A 130 -21.86 -37.10 -13.94
CA LEU A 130 -21.07 -36.63 -12.83
C LEU A 130 -19.92 -35.78 -13.37
N LYS A 131 -19.86 -34.52 -12.95
CA LYS A 131 -18.86 -33.56 -13.41
C LYS A 131 -18.10 -32.97 -12.22
N ARG A 132 -16.83 -32.65 -12.44
CA ARG A 132 -16.00 -31.96 -11.45
C ARG A 132 -15.37 -30.73 -12.09
N VAL A 133 -15.42 -29.62 -11.36
CA VAL A 133 -14.87 -28.34 -11.80
C VAL A 133 -13.94 -27.83 -10.71
N THR A 134 -12.79 -27.32 -11.12
CA THR A 134 -11.79 -26.74 -10.23
C THR A 134 -11.46 -25.34 -10.69
N LYS A 135 -11.30 -24.42 -9.73
CA LYS A 135 -10.77 -23.08 -9.99
C LYS A 135 -9.61 -22.78 -9.04
N GLY A 136 -8.63 -22.01 -9.48
CA GLY A 136 -7.46 -21.71 -8.66
C GLY A 136 -6.43 -20.90 -9.41
N MET A 137 -5.23 -20.78 -8.86
CA MET A 137 -4.17 -20.05 -9.54
C MET A 137 -3.86 -20.68 -10.91
N THR A 138 -3.68 -19.83 -11.93
CA THR A 138 -3.44 -20.25 -13.31
C THR A 138 -2.30 -21.26 -13.44
N SER A 139 -1.19 -21.04 -12.75
CA SER A 139 -0.03 -21.95 -12.75
C SER A 139 -0.33 -23.34 -12.18
N ILE A 140 -1.19 -23.44 -11.16
CA ILE A 140 -1.56 -24.73 -10.59
C ILE A 140 -2.57 -25.46 -11.48
N ILE A 141 -3.53 -24.72 -12.01
CA ILE A 141 -4.59 -25.32 -12.83
C ILE A 141 -4.02 -25.89 -14.13
N ILE A 142 -3.05 -25.21 -14.78
CA ILE A 142 -2.41 -25.74 -15.99
C ILE A 142 -1.52 -26.98 -15.71
N GLU A 143 -0.89 -27.04 -14.53
CA GLU A 143 -0.14 -28.23 -14.09
C GLU A 143 -1.06 -29.43 -13.84
N LEU A 144 -2.26 -29.17 -13.33
CA LEU A 144 -3.29 -30.18 -13.04
C LEU A 144 -3.98 -30.72 -14.31
N CYS A 145 -4.04 -29.92 -15.37
CA CYS A 145 -4.68 -30.33 -16.62
C CYS A 145 -3.88 -31.41 -17.35
N SER A 146 -4.56 -32.47 -17.76
CA SER A 146 -4.00 -33.56 -18.57
C SER A 146 -4.62 -33.61 -19.96
N ARG A 147 -5.86 -33.14 -20.11
CA ARG A 147 -6.58 -33.05 -21.37
C ARG A 147 -6.32 -31.71 -22.05
N ASN A 148 -6.18 -31.74 -23.38
CA ASN A 148 -5.95 -30.56 -24.22
C ASN A 148 -4.64 -29.78 -23.90
N LYS A 149 -3.73 -30.40 -23.15
CA LYS A 149 -2.41 -29.85 -22.82
C LYS A 149 -1.46 -30.05 -24.00
N THR A 150 -1.37 -29.03 -24.85
CA THR A 150 -0.40 -28.96 -25.95
C THR A 150 0.61 -27.84 -25.67
N GLU A 151 1.87 -27.99 -26.06
CA GLU A 151 2.88 -26.91 -25.93
C GLU A 151 2.40 -25.56 -26.52
N LYS A 152 1.56 -25.61 -27.56
CA LYS A 152 0.93 -24.42 -28.14
C LYS A 152 0.00 -23.68 -27.18
N VAL A 153 -0.77 -24.42 -26.37
CA VAL A 153 -1.71 -23.87 -25.39
C VAL A 153 -0.96 -23.25 -24.22
N GLU A 154 0.10 -23.91 -23.73
CA GLU A 154 0.95 -23.35 -22.67
C GLU A 154 1.63 -22.06 -23.12
N ASN A 155 2.24 -22.05 -24.31
CA ASN A 155 2.87 -20.85 -24.86
C ASN A 155 1.86 -19.71 -25.09
N GLN A 156 0.64 -20.03 -25.55
CA GLN A 156 -0.42 -19.03 -25.70
C GLN A 156 -0.88 -18.48 -24.34
N LEU A 157 -1.02 -19.35 -23.35
CA LEU A 157 -1.40 -18.96 -21.99
C LEU A 157 -0.35 -18.01 -21.37
N GLU A 158 0.94 -18.28 -21.56
CA GLU A 158 2.00 -17.37 -21.08
C GLU A 158 1.91 -15.98 -21.72
N VAL A 159 1.64 -15.92 -23.02
CA VAL A 159 1.44 -14.65 -23.75
C VAL A 159 0.20 -13.92 -23.23
N ASP A 160 -0.94 -14.62 -23.10
CA ASP A 160 -2.19 -14.05 -22.62
C ASP A 160 -2.07 -13.57 -21.16
N VAL A 161 -1.43 -14.35 -20.28
CA VAL A 161 -1.17 -13.95 -18.88
C VAL A 161 -0.30 -12.70 -18.82
N THR A 162 0.69 -12.58 -19.71
CA THR A 162 1.54 -11.39 -19.81
C THR A 162 0.74 -10.18 -20.31
N GLU A 163 -0.13 -10.36 -21.31
CA GLU A 163 -1.04 -9.31 -21.81
C GLU A 163 -2.00 -8.84 -20.72
N PHE A 164 -2.60 -9.78 -19.99
CA PHE A 164 -3.52 -9.50 -18.89
C PHE A 164 -2.86 -8.74 -17.76
N SER A 165 -1.62 -9.09 -17.41
CA SER A 165 -0.85 -8.41 -16.35
C SER A 165 -0.71 -6.90 -16.60
N GLY A 166 -0.78 -6.45 -17.86
CA GLY A 166 -0.79 -5.02 -18.20
C GLY A 166 -2.12 -4.30 -17.93
N ARG A 167 -3.22 -5.03 -17.78
CA ARG A 167 -4.59 -4.51 -17.53
C ARG A 167 -5.18 -4.91 -16.17
N GLY A 168 -4.60 -5.90 -15.51
CA GLY A 168 -4.98 -6.37 -14.17
C GLY A 168 -4.34 -7.72 -13.83
N PRO A 169 -4.22 -8.10 -12.54
CA PRO A 169 -3.60 -9.36 -12.20
C PRO A 169 -4.41 -10.57 -12.73
N CYS A 170 -3.80 -11.38 -13.60
CA CYS A 170 -4.35 -12.67 -13.99
C CYS A 170 -4.07 -13.68 -12.87
N GLY A 171 -5.08 -13.99 -12.07
CA GLY A 171 -4.92 -14.79 -10.85
C GLY A 171 -5.74 -16.07 -10.79
N LEU A 172 -6.72 -16.26 -11.67
CA LEU A 172 -7.66 -17.37 -11.58
C LEU A 172 -7.80 -18.07 -12.92
N ALA A 173 -7.78 -19.40 -12.92
CA ALA A 173 -8.15 -20.21 -14.08
C ALA A 173 -9.10 -21.33 -13.68
N VAL A 174 -9.80 -21.87 -14.67
CA VAL A 174 -10.78 -22.95 -14.48
C VAL A 174 -10.48 -24.13 -15.38
N ALA A 175 -10.67 -25.31 -14.81
CA ALA A 175 -10.62 -26.58 -15.51
C ALA A 175 -11.81 -27.46 -15.11
N TYR A 176 -12.19 -28.36 -16.00
CA TYR A 176 -13.27 -29.31 -15.79
C TYR A 176 -12.84 -30.72 -16.14
N GLU A 177 -13.49 -31.70 -15.52
CA GLU A 177 -13.39 -33.10 -15.91
C GLU A 177 -14.76 -33.78 -15.79
N GLU A 178 -14.91 -34.89 -16.51
CA GLU A 178 -16.09 -35.75 -16.42
C GLU A 178 -15.70 -37.06 -15.72
N LEU A 179 -16.61 -37.58 -14.91
CA LEU A 179 -16.40 -38.77 -14.10
C LEU A 179 -17.27 -39.92 -14.63
N ASP A 180 -16.63 -41.02 -15.03
CA ASP A 180 -17.29 -42.19 -15.63
C ASP A 180 -17.94 -43.13 -14.60
N HIS A 181 -17.64 -42.95 -13.31
CA HIS A 181 -18.16 -43.78 -12.24
C HIS A 181 -19.09 -42.97 -11.33
N ASN A 182 -20.22 -43.55 -10.92
CA ASN A 182 -21.18 -42.98 -9.95
C ASN A 182 -20.59 -42.75 -8.53
N LYS A 183 -19.27 -42.74 -8.37
CA LYS A 183 -18.56 -42.46 -7.11
C LYS A 183 -17.81 -41.14 -7.25
N PHE A 184 -18.06 -40.22 -6.33
CA PHE A 184 -17.44 -38.90 -6.34
C PHE A 184 -15.93 -38.90 -6.07
N GLU A 185 -15.34 -40.00 -5.59
CA GLU A 185 -13.91 -40.11 -5.26
C GLU A 185 -13.06 -40.71 -6.39
N SER A 186 -13.66 -41.22 -7.46
CA SER A 186 -12.87 -41.80 -8.56
C SER A 186 -12.09 -40.73 -9.31
N GLU A 187 -10.97 -41.14 -9.91
CA GLU A 187 -10.27 -40.35 -10.92
C GLU A 187 -11.17 -40.23 -12.16
N GLY A 188 -11.35 -39.01 -12.65
CA GLY A 188 -12.10 -38.74 -13.87
C GLY A 188 -11.27 -39.01 -15.12
N ASN A 189 -11.76 -38.57 -16.26
CA ASN A 189 -11.02 -38.63 -17.53
C ASN A 189 -9.88 -37.59 -17.64
N GLY A 190 -9.59 -36.88 -16.56
CA GLY A 190 -8.55 -35.86 -16.46
C GLY A 190 -9.08 -34.45 -16.66
N PHE A 191 -8.44 -33.47 -16.04
CA PHE A 191 -8.85 -32.07 -16.18
C PHE A 191 -8.48 -31.51 -17.55
N GLU A 192 -9.46 -30.88 -18.19
CA GLU A 192 -9.30 -30.09 -19.40
C GLU A 192 -9.32 -28.61 -19.05
N PHE A 193 -8.30 -27.89 -19.54
CA PHE A 193 -8.16 -26.46 -19.31
C PHE A 193 -9.21 -25.68 -20.10
N ILE A 194 -10.03 -24.88 -19.41
CA ILE A 194 -11.10 -24.11 -20.05
C ILE A 194 -10.60 -22.72 -20.39
N GLY A 195 -10.01 -22.02 -19.42
CA GLY A 195 -9.46 -20.70 -19.64
C GLY A 195 -9.08 -19.94 -18.37
N PRO A 196 -8.24 -18.92 -18.51
CA PRO A 196 -7.94 -17.95 -17.46
C PRO A 196 -9.03 -16.88 -17.34
N LEU A 197 -9.15 -16.33 -16.14
CA LEU A 197 -9.96 -15.16 -15.80
C LEU A 197 -9.09 -14.11 -15.15
N THR A 198 -9.33 -12.86 -15.54
CA THR A 198 -8.74 -11.69 -14.92
C THR A 198 -9.65 -11.22 -13.80
N ILE A 199 -9.11 -11.19 -12.58
CA ILE A 199 -9.76 -10.58 -11.43
C ILE A 199 -8.97 -9.34 -11.12
N PHE A 200 -9.62 -8.20 -11.14
CA PHE A 200 -9.00 -6.94 -10.80
C PHE A 200 -9.91 -6.14 -9.87
N ASP A 201 -9.28 -5.31 -9.04
CA ASP A 201 -10.00 -4.32 -8.26
C ASP A 201 -10.02 -3.03 -9.10
N PRO A 202 -11.18 -2.61 -9.63
CA PRO A 202 -11.24 -1.49 -10.53
C PRO A 202 -10.87 -0.20 -9.80
N PRO A 203 -10.03 0.67 -10.38
CA PRO A 203 -9.84 2.00 -9.82
C PRO A 203 -11.19 2.72 -9.81
N ARG A 204 -11.47 3.48 -8.75
CA ARG A 204 -12.74 4.19 -8.62
C ARG A 204 -12.86 5.26 -9.71
N GLU A 205 -14.10 5.61 -10.05
CA GLU A 205 -14.39 6.66 -11.04
C GLU A 205 -13.77 8.02 -10.66
N ASP A 206 -13.59 8.29 -9.36
CA ASP A 206 -12.99 9.52 -8.82
C ASP A 206 -11.45 9.48 -8.74
N THR A 207 -10.82 8.31 -8.89
CA THR A 207 -9.37 8.14 -8.68
C THR A 207 -8.56 8.98 -9.66
N LYS A 208 -8.91 8.94 -10.95
CA LYS A 208 -8.21 9.72 -11.97
C LYS A 208 -8.32 11.22 -11.71
N GLN A 209 -9.53 11.69 -11.41
CA GLN A 209 -9.78 13.10 -11.10
C GLN A 209 -9.02 13.53 -9.83
N THR A 210 -8.95 12.66 -8.82
CA THR A 210 -8.22 12.95 -7.58
C THR A 210 -6.72 13.10 -7.82
N ILE A 211 -6.14 12.28 -8.69
CA ILE A 211 -4.72 12.40 -9.09
C ILE A 211 -4.50 13.69 -9.89
N ASP A 212 -5.36 13.99 -10.86
CA ASP A 212 -5.28 15.21 -11.65
C ASP A 212 -5.41 16.47 -10.76
N ASP A 213 -6.35 16.46 -9.80
CA ASP A 213 -6.54 17.52 -8.82
C ASP A 213 -5.32 17.65 -7.90
N ALA A 214 -4.73 16.55 -7.44
CA ALA A 214 -3.52 16.55 -6.62
C ALA A 214 -2.32 17.17 -7.35
N ILE A 215 -2.13 16.81 -8.63
CA ILE A 215 -1.08 17.38 -9.49
C ILE A 215 -1.34 18.86 -9.75
N ALA A 216 -2.58 19.24 -10.07
CA ALA A 216 -2.95 20.62 -10.32
C ALA A 216 -2.73 21.50 -9.08
N LEU A 217 -3.20 21.04 -7.91
CA LEU A 217 -3.02 21.73 -6.63
C LEU A 217 -1.54 21.81 -6.22
N GLY A 218 -0.76 20.76 -6.50
CA GLY A 218 0.70 20.80 -6.40
C GLY A 218 1.32 21.90 -7.26
N GLY A 219 0.85 22.05 -8.49
CA GLY A 219 1.23 23.14 -9.41
C GLY A 219 0.84 24.54 -8.92
N PHE A 220 -0.20 24.66 -8.09
CA PHE A 220 -0.61 25.91 -7.45
C PHE A 220 0.11 26.20 -6.13
N GLY A 221 1.09 25.38 -5.74
CA GLY A 221 1.91 25.57 -4.54
C GLY A 221 1.32 24.95 -3.27
N HIS A 222 0.30 24.11 -3.38
CA HIS A 222 -0.18 23.30 -2.26
C HIS A 222 0.69 22.06 -2.09
N LEU A 223 1.10 21.76 -0.85
CA LEU A 223 1.71 20.48 -0.51
C LEU A 223 0.61 19.44 -0.31
N CYS A 224 0.63 18.43 -1.19
CA CYS A 224 -0.36 17.37 -1.27
C CYS A 224 0.23 16.06 -0.73
N ALA A 225 -0.42 15.46 0.28
CA ALA A 225 -0.12 14.09 0.72
C ALA A 225 -1.19 13.15 0.21
N MET A 226 -0.79 11.93 -0.17
CA MET A 226 -1.69 10.89 -0.61
C MET A 226 -1.54 9.63 0.23
N THR A 227 -2.65 9.02 0.65
CA THR A 227 -2.65 7.72 1.35
C THR A 227 -3.10 6.62 0.41
N GLY A 228 -2.47 5.44 0.45
CA GLY A 228 -2.88 4.31 -0.38
C GLY A 228 -2.27 2.97 0.05
N ASP A 229 -2.83 1.88 -0.46
CA ASP A 229 -2.35 0.51 -0.26
C ASP A 229 -1.45 0.00 -1.42
N GLY A 230 -1.42 0.76 -2.53
CA GLY A 230 -0.73 0.46 -3.79
C GLY A 230 -1.12 -0.86 -4.45
N ALA A 231 -2.24 -1.47 -4.07
CA ALA A 231 -2.85 -2.57 -4.83
C ALA A 231 -3.62 -2.01 -6.02
N ASN A 232 -4.36 -0.92 -5.80
CA ASN A 232 -5.25 -0.34 -6.81
C ASN A 232 -4.59 0.82 -7.57
N ASN A 233 -3.65 1.52 -6.92
CA ASN A 233 -3.10 2.78 -7.40
C ASN A 233 -1.58 2.91 -7.18
N PRO A 234 -0.75 2.04 -7.79
CA PRO A 234 0.70 2.05 -7.58
C PRO A 234 1.38 3.38 -7.98
N SER A 235 0.85 4.11 -8.96
CA SER A 235 1.39 5.41 -9.38
C SER A 235 0.94 6.60 -8.54
N ALA A 236 -0.11 6.46 -7.74
CA ALA A 236 -0.73 7.63 -7.10
C ALA A 236 0.10 8.14 -5.90
N LEU A 237 0.69 7.21 -5.14
CA LEU A 237 1.61 7.52 -4.05
C LEU A 237 2.87 8.25 -4.54
N SER A 238 3.42 7.84 -5.69
CA SER A 238 4.62 8.44 -6.28
C SER A 238 4.36 9.76 -7.03
N CYS A 239 3.12 10.05 -7.43
CA CYS A 239 2.75 11.34 -8.03
C CYS A 239 2.51 12.45 -6.99
N ALA A 240 2.28 12.12 -5.73
CA ALA A 240 2.08 13.11 -4.66
C ALA A 240 3.42 13.67 -4.16
N ASN A 241 3.39 14.82 -3.48
CA ASN A 241 4.60 15.30 -2.79
C ASN A 241 5.03 14.33 -1.68
N ILE A 242 4.04 13.67 -1.06
CA ILE A 242 4.25 12.69 0.01
C ILE A 242 3.34 11.50 -0.20
N GLY A 243 3.95 10.34 -0.36
CA GLY A 243 3.25 9.05 -0.35
C GLY A 243 3.18 8.46 1.07
N ILE A 244 1.97 8.14 1.53
CA ILE A 244 1.71 7.49 2.81
C ILE A 244 1.13 6.09 2.56
N ALA A 245 1.93 5.05 2.76
CA ALA A 245 1.45 3.66 2.71
C ALA A 245 0.67 3.32 3.99
N VAL A 246 -0.55 2.81 3.84
CA VAL A 246 -1.38 2.38 4.98
C VAL A 246 -0.96 0.99 5.50
N GLU A 247 -1.44 0.64 6.69
CA GLU A 247 -1.26 -0.71 7.23
C GLU A 247 -1.98 -1.73 6.33
N GLY A 248 -1.28 -2.81 5.95
CA GLY A 248 -1.77 -3.77 4.96
C GLY A 248 -1.43 -3.45 3.49
N ALA A 249 -0.73 -2.34 3.22
CA ALA A 249 -0.26 -2.00 1.87
C ALA A 249 0.68 -3.07 1.28
N THR A 250 0.69 -3.18 -0.06
CA THR A 250 1.54 -4.14 -0.79
C THR A 250 3.03 -3.87 -0.56
N ASP A 251 3.87 -4.89 -0.74
CA ASP A 251 5.33 -4.72 -0.61
C ASP A 251 5.90 -3.67 -1.58
N ALA A 252 5.29 -3.53 -2.76
CA ALA A 252 5.62 -2.47 -3.71
C ALA A 252 5.31 -1.09 -3.13
N ALA A 253 4.09 -0.89 -2.61
CA ALA A 253 3.65 0.38 -2.02
C ALA A 253 4.47 0.81 -0.79
N ARG A 254 4.95 -0.15 0.01
CA ARG A 254 5.81 0.12 1.18
C ARG A 254 7.27 0.42 0.80
N GLY A 255 7.64 0.20 -0.45
CA GLY A 255 8.97 0.49 -0.95
C GLY A 255 9.26 1.99 -0.89
N ALA A 256 10.51 2.35 -0.60
CA ALA A 256 10.95 3.74 -0.53
C ALA A 256 10.87 4.51 -1.87
N ALA A 257 10.56 3.83 -2.97
CA ALA A 257 10.28 4.43 -4.27
C ALA A 257 8.85 5.00 -4.36
N ASP A 258 7.90 4.42 -3.62
CA ASP A 258 6.48 4.76 -3.71
C ASP A 258 5.96 5.41 -2.41
N ALA A 259 6.44 5.01 -1.23
CA ALA A 259 6.04 5.61 0.04
C ALA A 259 7.19 6.25 0.83
N ASP A 260 6.93 7.48 1.27
CA ASP A 260 7.81 8.26 2.13
C ASP A 260 7.56 7.98 3.62
N ILE A 261 6.33 7.58 3.94
CA ILE A 261 5.88 7.20 5.27
C ILE A 261 5.08 5.91 5.18
N VAL A 262 5.41 4.94 6.03
CA VAL A 262 4.70 3.66 6.13
C VAL A 262 4.03 3.56 7.50
N LEU A 263 2.71 3.41 7.51
CA LEU A 263 1.93 3.21 8.72
C LEU A 263 1.89 1.72 9.07
N THR A 264 2.18 1.43 10.34
CA THR A 264 2.16 0.08 10.91
C THR A 264 0.92 -0.19 11.75
N GLU A 265 0.02 0.78 11.82
CA GLU A 265 -1.28 0.67 12.49
C GLU A 265 -2.35 1.32 11.60
N PRO A 266 -3.51 0.68 11.42
CA PRO A 266 -4.58 1.22 10.60
C PRO A 266 -5.25 2.41 11.30
N GLY A 267 -5.90 3.26 10.50
CA GLY A 267 -6.81 4.29 11.00
C GLY A 267 -6.38 5.72 10.70
N LEU A 268 -7.38 6.56 10.40
CA LEU A 268 -7.20 7.98 10.09
C LEU A 268 -6.61 8.77 11.27
N SER A 269 -6.85 8.31 12.50
CA SER A 269 -6.24 8.87 13.71
C SER A 269 -4.71 8.84 13.67
N THR A 270 -4.14 7.75 13.13
CA THR A 270 -2.69 7.56 13.02
C THR A 270 -2.09 8.53 12.01
N ILE A 271 -2.78 8.77 10.88
CA ILE A 271 -2.40 9.77 9.86
C ILE A 271 -2.42 11.18 10.47
N VAL A 272 -3.51 11.54 11.13
CA VAL A 272 -3.66 12.87 11.76
C VAL A 272 -2.61 13.08 12.85
N HIS A 273 -2.35 12.07 13.67
CA HIS A 273 -1.32 12.13 14.72
C HIS A 273 0.08 12.29 14.11
N THR A 274 0.35 11.62 13.00
CA THR A 274 1.61 11.69 12.26
C THR A 274 1.84 13.09 11.68
N ILE A 275 0.83 13.69 11.05
CA ILE A 275 0.88 15.09 10.55
C ILE A 275 1.07 16.10 11.69
N ARG A 276 0.39 15.91 12.83
CA ARG A 276 0.58 16.78 14.00
C ARG A 276 1.98 16.67 14.57
N SER A 277 2.50 15.45 14.67
CA SER A 277 3.83 15.19 15.20
C SER A 277 4.92 15.72 14.27
N SER A 278 4.77 15.60 12.95
CA SER A 278 5.71 16.17 11.98
C SER A 278 5.78 17.70 12.09
N ARG A 279 4.64 18.38 12.27
CA ARG A 279 4.61 19.84 12.52
C ARG A 279 5.37 20.25 13.78
N GLN A 280 5.25 19.48 14.86
CA GLN A 280 6.00 19.74 16.09
C GLN A 280 7.51 19.54 15.89
N ILE A 281 7.90 18.46 15.21
CA ILE A 281 9.30 18.16 14.90
C ILE A 281 9.89 19.26 14.01
N PHE A 282 9.16 19.68 12.98
CA PHE A 282 9.58 20.74 12.07
C PHE A 282 9.71 22.09 12.79
N GLN A 283 8.81 22.41 13.72
CA GLN A 283 8.93 23.60 14.55
C GLN A 283 10.20 23.58 15.41
N CYS A 284 10.52 22.44 16.03
CA CYS A 284 11.79 22.26 16.76
C CYS A 284 13.01 22.43 15.86
N PHE A 285 12.97 21.83 14.67
CA PHE A 285 14.02 21.99 13.66
C PHE A 285 14.23 23.45 13.28
N GLN A 286 13.14 24.19 12.99
CA GLN A 286 13.19 25.61 12.66
C GLN A 286 13.77 26.45 13.81
N CYS A 287 13.39 26.14 15.06
CA CYS A 287 13.96 26.78 16.24
C CYS A 287 15.48 26.57 16.33
N MET A 288 15.95 25.33 16.12
CA MET A 288 17.39 25.02 16.13
C MET A 288 18.13 25.69 14.98
N HIS A 289 17.53 25.73 13.79
CA HIS A 289 18.09 26.41 12.63
C HIS A 289 18.25 27.92 12.87
N ASN A 290 17.20 28.58 13.36
CA ASN A 290 17.22 30.00 13.69
C ASN A 290 18.25 30.32 14.78
N TYR A 291 18.37 29.47 15.79
CA TYR A 291 19.40 29.61 16.83
C TYR A 291 20.82 29.50 16.26
N ALA A 292 21.06 28.55 15.35
CA ALA A 292 22.36 28.40 14.71
C ALA A 292 22.72 29.63 13.87
N ILE A 293 21.80 30.15 13.08
CA ILE A 293 22.00 31.40 12.31
C ILE A 293 22.31 32.55 13.26
N TYR A 294 21.55 32.69 14.35
CA TYR A 294 21.78 33.72 15.35
C TYR A 294 23.18 33.63 15.97
N ALA A 295 23.62 32.43 16.37
CA ALA A 295 24.95 32.21 16.92
C ALA A 295 26.05 32.59 15.91
N CYS A 296 25.91 32.18 14.64
CA CYS A 296 26.82 32.57 13.57
C CYS A 296 26.87 34.09 13.38
N ALA A 297 25.71 34.76 13.34
CA ALA A 297 25.62 36.21 13.20
C ALA A 297 26.31 36.95 14.37
N VAL A 298 26.16 36.46 15.60
CA VAL A 298 26.85 37.01 16.77
C VAL A 298 28.36 36.83 16.66
N THR A 299 28.85 35.66 16.26
CA THR A 299 30.29 35.44 16.05
C THR A 299 30.86 36.34 14.95
N ILE A 300 30.16 36.52 13.83
CA ILE A 300 30.57 37.43 12.76
C ILE A 300 30.61 38.86 13.28
N ARG A 301 29.58 39.30 14.01
CA ARG A 301 29.52 40.63 14.61
C ARG A 301 30.72 40.86 15.54
N ILE A 302 31.03 39.90 16.41
CA ILE A 302 32.18 39.99 17.33
C ILE A 302 33.49 40.10 16.53
N VAL A 303 33.72 39.21 15.57
CA VAL A 303 34.95 39.21 14.75
C VAL A 303 35.10 40.51 13.98
N VAL A 304 34.04 41.00 13.34
CA VAL A 304 34.06 42.29 12.61
C VAL A 304 34.33 43.45 13.57
N CYS A 305 33.68 43.46 14.74
CA CYS A 305 33.89 44.49 15.76
C CYS A 305 35.34 44.54 16.27
N PHE A 306 36.01 43.39 16.44
CA PHE A 306 37.42 43.35 16.87
C PHE A 306 38.40 43.56 15.72
N ALA A 307 38.09 43.11 14.50
CA ALA A 307 38.96 43.28 13.34
C ALA A 307 38.99 44.75 12.87
N THR A 308 37.86 45.46 12.93
CA THR A 308 37.78 46.83 12.39
C THR A 308 38.77 47.79 13.06
N PRO A 309 38.91 47.85 14.40
CA PRO A 309 39.92 48.68 15.07
C PRO A 309 41.37 48.25 14.77
N THR A 310 41.64 46.94 14.71
CA THR A 310 42.97 46.43 14.41
C THR A 310 43.44 46.86 13.02
N PHE A 311 42.57 46.73 12.01
CA PHE A 311 42.93 47.04 10.63
C PHE A 311 42.81 48.54 10.29
N ALA A 312 41.81 49.25 10.82
CA ALA A 312 41.60 50.66 10.51
C ALA A 312 42.46 51.61 11.35
N TYR A 313 42.83 51.24 12.58
CA TYR A 313 43.52 52.12 13.52
C TYR A 313 44.87 51.57 14.03
N GLN A 314 45.34 50.43 13.52
CA GLN A 314 46.55 49.74 14.01
C GLN A 314 46.56 49.59 15.55
N PHE A 315 45.38 49.38 16.12
CA PHE A 315 45.22 49.29 17.56
C PHE A 315 45.71 47.91 18.04
N ASP A 316 46.78 47.89 18.83
CA ASP A 316 47.38 46.66 19.35
C ASP A 316 46.59 46.22 20.59
N PHE A 317 45.75 45.19 20.42
CA PHE A 317 45.02 44.62 21.56
C PHE A 317 46.01 43.88 22.48
N PRO A 318 46.08 44.21 23.78
CA PRO A 318 47.00 43.53 24.69
C PRO A 318 46.64 42.04 24.76
N MET A 319 47.57 41.20 24.30
CA MET A 319 47.48 39.73 24.30
C MET A 319 47.63 39.17 25.72
N HIS A 320 46.75 39.53 26.65
CA HIS A 320 46.47 38.66 27.79
C HIS A 320 45.53 37.55 27.28
N GLY A 321 46.07 36.35 27.16
CA GLY A 321 45.53 35.26 26.34
C GLY A 321 44.03 34.99 26.48
N PRO A 322 43.38 34.50 25.41
CA PRO A 322 41.92 34.39 25.30
C PRO A 322 41.28 33.34 26.24
N TYR A 323 42.05 32.65 27.07
CA TYR A 323 41.56 31.55 27.91
C TYR A 323 40.77 31.99 29.16
N HIS A 324 40.71 33.29 29.47
CA HIS A 324 39.95 33.78 30.64
C HIS A 324 38.58 34.39 30.33
N TYR A 325 38.18 34.49 29.05
CA TYR A 325 36.85 34.95 28.64
C TYR A 325 35.98 33.81 28.09
N VAL A 326 35.94 32.68 28.79
CA VAL A 326 34.77 31.80 28.72
C VAL A 326 33.90 32.16 29.91
N PRO A 327 32.71 32.78 29.72
CA PRO A 327 31.79 32.91 30.83
C PRO A 327 31.37 31.50 31.24
N GLN A 328 31.94 30.98 32.33
CA GLN A 328 31.58 29.69 32.96
C GLN A 328 30.13 29.65 33.49
N ARG A 329 29.25 30.57 33.05
CA ARG A 329 27.90 30.75 33.61
C ARG A 329 26.75 30.32 32.68
N TRP A 330 27.04 29.72 31.53
CA TRP A 330 26.00 29.29 30.58
C TRP A 330 25.64 27.80 30.63
N TYR A 331 26.21 27.03 31.57
CA TYR A 331 25.91 25.59 31.67
C TYR A 331 24.73 25.22 32.58
N HIS A 332 24.10 26.16 33.32
CA HIS A 332 23.06 25.76 34.29
C HIS A 332 21.78 26.58 34.40
N HIS A 333 21.62 27.75 33.79
CA HIS A 333 20.35 28.47 33.90
C HIS A 333 20.08 29.32 32.67
N ASP A 334 19.56 28.69 31.62
CA ASP A 334 18.86 29.42 30.56
C ASP A 334 17.40 28.93 30.50
N PRO A 335 16.43 29.67 31.09
CA PRO A 335 15.05 29.23 31.20
C PRO A 335 14.28 29.25 29.86
N LEU A 336 14.90 29.73 28.77
CA LEU A 336 14.30 29.76 27.43
C LEU A 336 14.49 28.46 26.63
N CYS A 337 15.40 27.57 27.06
CA CYS A 337 15.69 26.29 26.40
C CYS A 337 15.03 25.07 27.08
N ARG A 338 14.12 25.27 28.03
CA ARG A 338 13.21 24.22 28.53
C ARG A 338 11.81 24.53 28.03
N PRO A 339 11.45 24.10 26.80
CA PRO A 339 10.68 22.85 26.73
C PRO A 339 10.79 22.13 25.36
N CYS A 340 11.82 21.32 25.10
CA CYS A 340 11.78 20.36 23.97
C CYS A 340 12.31 18.96 24.29
N LEU A 341 12.90 18.71 25.47
CA LEU A 341 13.62 17.44 25.74
C LEU A 341 13.21 16.70 27.03
N ASP A 342 12.16 17.13 27.75
CA ASP A 342 11.61 16.39 28.90
C ASP A 342 10.32 15.64 28.53
N LEU A 343 10.48 14.45 27.93
CA LEU A 343 9.44 13.43 27.75
C LEU A 343 9.45 12.41 28.90
N LYS A 344 9.39 12.90 30.14
CA LYS A 344 9.14 12.06 31.34
C LYS A 344 8.20 12.77 32.31
N HIS A 345 6.90 12.61 32.08
CA HIS A 345 5.90 12.23 33.10
C HIS A 345 4.50 12.36 32.49
N SER A 346 3.90 11.21 32.20
CA SER A 346 2.47 11.05 32.04
C SER A 346 1.75 11.48 33.32
N ARG A 347 0.89 12.50 33.25
CA ARG A 347 -0.23 12.68 34.18
C ARG A 347 -1.54 12.45 33.43
N LEU A 348 -2.09 11.26 33.65
CA LEU A 348 -3.51 10.98 33.46
C LEU A 348 -4.31 11.89 34.40
N VAL A 349 -5.17 12.73 33.83
CA VAL A 349 -6.28 13.33 34.58
C VAL A 349 -7.51 12.45 34.31
N ARG A 350 -7.91 11.65 35.30
CA ARG A 350 -9.25 11.05 35.35
C ARG A 350 -10.24 12.17 35.63
N LEU A 351 -11.15 12.42 34.70
CA LEU A 351 -12.40 13.11 35.00
C LEU A 351 -13.36 12.06 35.57
N GLY A 352 -13.74 12.26 36.83
CA GLY A 352 -14.96 11.70 37.41
C GLY A 352 -16.14 12.62 37.16
#